data_AF-Q09QP3-F1
#
_entry.id   AF-Q09QP3-F1
#
_cell.length_a   1.000
_cell.length_b   1.000
_cell.length_c   1.000
_cell.angle_alpha   90.00
_cell.angle_beta   90.00
_cell.angle_gamma   90.00
#
_symmetry.space_group_name_H-M   'P 1'
#
loop_
_entity.id
_entity.type
_entity.pdbx_description
1 polymer ?
#
loop_
_entity_poly.entity_id
_entity_poly.type
_entity_poly.pdbx_seq_one_letter_code
_entity_poly.pdbx_strand_id
1 'polypeptide(L)' 'LFGEDNNSTISGIWVWRGHELAFTLSEDWQIDYESYSWKKLDPSSPETKKLVNEYLSWSGDFG' A
#
# COMPACT_ATOMS: atom_id res chain seq x y z
N LEU A 1 9.41 3.06 -3.59
CA LEU A 1 10.69 2.77 -2.92
C LEU A 1 11.26 4.11 -2.50
N PHE A 2 11.53 4.27 -1.21
CA PHE A 2 11.99 5.51 -0.60
C PHE A 2 13.31 5.26 0.12
N GLY A 3 14.11 6.30 0.34
CA GLY A 3 15.38 6.22 1.04
C GLY A 3 16.60 6.01 0.13
N GLU A 4 17.68 5.50 0.73
CA GLU A 4 19.01 5.39 0.12
C GLU A 4 19.59 3.97 0.28
N ASP A 5 20.78 3.73 -0.26
CA ASP A 5 21.42 2.42 -0.18
C ASP A 5 21.62 1.98 1.28
N ASN A 6 21.30 0.71 1.59
CA ASN A 6 21.25 0.13 2.94
C ASN A 6 20.25 0.77 3.93
N ASN A 7 19.41 1.72 3.50
CA ASN A 7 18.36 2.32 4.31
C ASN A 7 17.16 2.71 3.43
N SER A 8 16.54 1.70 2.82
CA SER A 8 15.38 1.90 1.94
C SER A 8 14.11 1.31 2.53
N THR A 9 12.99 1.97 2.27
CA THR A 9 11.65 1.54 2.70
C THR A 9 10.73 1.40 1.48
N ILE A 10 9.89 0.37 1.51
CA ILE A 10 8.85 0.16 0.52
C ILE A 10 7.50 0.46 1.16
N SER A 11 6.79 1.42 0.58
CA SER A 11 5.38 1.69 0.86
C SER A 11 4.65 1.96 -0.46
N GLY A 12 3.34 1.73 -0.47
CA GLY A 12 2.51 1.93 -1.66
C GLY A 12 1.03 1.66 -1.40
N ILE A 13 0.22 2.03 -2.39
CA ILE A 13 -1.22 1.76 -2.41
C ILE A 13 -1.48 0.59 -3.35
N TRP A 14 -2.30 -0.35 -2.87
CA TRP A 14 -2.75 -1.50 -3.63
C TRP A 14 -4.27 -1.48 -3.73
N VAL A 15 -4.81 -1.88 -4.88
CA VAL A 15 -6.25 -1.88 -5.16
C VAL A 15 -6.64 -3.22 -5.77
N TRP A 16 -7.64 -3.87 -5.18
CA TRP A 16 -8.23 -5.11 -5.68
C TRP A 16 -9.74 -5.13 -5.41
N ARG A 17 -10.44 -6.08 -6.03
CA ARG A 17 -11.88 -6.28 -5.81
C ARG A 17 -12.10 -7.13 -4.56
N GLY A 18 -12.93 -6.67 -3.63
CA GLY A 18 -13.30 -7.41 -2.42
C GLY A 18 -13.07 -6.61 -1.15
N HIS A 19 -13.46 -7.16 0.00
CA HIS A 19 -13.29 -6.51 1.31
C HIS A 19 -12.10 -7.05 2.10
N GLU A 20 -11.73 -8.31 1.86
CA GLU A 20 -10.63 -9.00 2.50
C GLU A 20 -9.30 -8.74 1.77
N LEU A 21 -8.20 -9.02 2.45
CA LEU A 21 -6.86 -8.95 1.88
C LEU A 21 -6.73 -9.99 0.76
N ALA A 22 -6.36 -9.57 -0.46
CA ALA A 22 -6.34 -10.46 -1.61
C ALA A 22 -5.45 -11.70 -1.40
N PHE A 23 -4.31 -11.55 -0.71
CA PHE A 23 -3.36 -12.63 -0.48
C PHE A 23 -3.91 -13.77 0.37
N THR A 24 -4.94 -13.54 1.20
CA THR A 24 -5.57 -14.62 1.98
C THR A 24 -6.63 -15.39 1.18
N LEU A 25 -6.96 -14.94 -0.04
CA LEU A 25 -7.97 -15.57 -0.89
C LEU A 25 -7.44 -16.73 -1.74
N SER A 26 -6.12 -16.84 -1.91
CA SER A 26 -5.45 -17.92 -2.65
C SER A 26 -4.08 -18.20 -2.05
N GLU A 27 -3.76 -19.48 -1.84
CA GLU A 27 -2.44 -19.90 -1.36
C GLU A 27 -1.31 -19.50 -2.33
N ASP A 28 -1.61 -19.48 -3.64
CA ASP A 28 -0.66 -19.08 -4.69
C ASP A 28 -0.17 -17.64 -4.56
N TRP A 29 -0.87 -16.78 -3.81
CA TRP A 29 -0.55 -15.36 -3.66
C TRP A 29 0.10 -15.03 -2.30
N GLN A 30 0.38 -16.03 -1.46
CA GLN A 30 0.88 -15.82 -0.10
C GLN A 30 2.40 -15.70 0.00
N ILE A 31 3.11 -15.62 -1.13
CA ILE A 31 4.57 -15.47 -1.12
C ILE A 31 4.92 -14.07 -0.59
N ASP A 32 5.65 -14.03 0.52
CA ASP A 32 6.26 -12.85 1.16
C ASP A 32 5.33 -11.69 1.53
N TYR A 33 4.01 -11.80 1.34
CA TYR A 33 3.06 -10.71 1.69
C TYR A 33 3.09 -10.39 3.19
N GLU A 34 3.41 -11.36 4.03
CA GLU A 34 3.54 -11.22 5.49
C GLU A 34 4.71 -10.31 5.92
N SER A 35 5.68 -10.06 5.03
CA SER A 35 6.77 -9.11 5.28
C SER A 35 6.29 -7.65 5.24
N TYR A 36 5.04 -7.39 4.83
CA TYR A 36 4.45 -6.06 4.72
C TYR A 36 3.30 -5.85 5.71
N SER A 37 3.17 -4.63 6.21
CA SER A 37 2.01 -4.23 7.02
C SER A 37 0.85 -3.82 6.12
N TRP A 38 -0.27 -4.55 6.21
CA TRP A 38 -1.49 -4.26 5.44
C TRP A 38 -2.50 -3.50 6.29
N LYS A 39 -2.99 -2.36 5.77
CA LYS A 39 -4.06 -1.58 6.39
C LYS A 39 -5.15 -1.29 5.37
N LYS A 40 -6.39 -1.67 5.69
CA LYS A 40 -7.55 -1.27 4.90
C LYS A 40 -7.82 0.22 5.09
N LEU A 41 -7.93 0.95 3.98
CA LEU A 41 -8.18 2.39 3.98
C LEU A 41 -9.67 2.69 3.80
N ASP A 42 -10.12 3.77 4.41
CA ASP A 42 -11.50 4.27 4.27
C ASP A 42 -11.56 5.30 3.14
N PRO A 43 -12.20 5.00 2.00
CA PRO A 43 -12.28 5.91 0.85
C PRO A 43 -13.08 7.18 1.14
N SER A 44 -13.89 7.21 2.20
CA SER A 44 -14.63 8.41 2.59
C SER A 44 -13.75 9.43 3.32
N SER A 45 -12.68 8.96 3.96
CA SER A 45 -11.79 9.81 4.76
C SER A 45 -10.97 10.78 3.90
N PRO A 46 -10.83 12.07 4.32
CA PRO A 46 -9.99 13.04 3.62
C PRO A 46 -8.52 12.61 3.54
N GLU A 47 -8.01 11.97 4.59
CA GLU A 47 -6.63 11.48 4.67
C GLU A 47 -6.34 10.42 3.61
N THR A 48 -7.24 9.44 3.44
CA THR A 48 -7.09 8.40 2.41
C THR A 48 -7.12 9.02 1.01
N LYS A 49 -7.99 10.00 0.76
CA LYS A 49 -8.04 10.69 -0.54
C LYS A 49 -6.74 11.42 -0.84
N LYS A 50 -6.17 12.11 0.16
CA LYS A 50 -4.86 12.76 0.04
C LYS A 50 -3.79 11.72 -0.27
N LEU A 51 -3.69 10.67 0.53
CA LEU A 51 -2.71 9.60 0.38
C LEU A 51 -2.78 8.93 -1.00
N VAL A 52 -3.98 8.58 -1.47
CA VAL A 52 -4.20 7.98 -2.79
C VAL A 52 -3.77 8.92 -3.91
N ASN A 53 -4.13 10.21 -3.83
CA ASN A 53 -3.69 11.20 -4.81
C ASN A 53 -2.16 11.32 -4.83
N GLU A 54 -1.52 11.43 -3.68
CA GLU A 54 -0.08 11.55 -3.54
C GLU A 54 0.66 10.35 -4.15
N TYR A 55 0.20 9.12 -3.85
CA TYR A 55 0.82 7.90 -4.37
C TYR A 55 0.52 7.64 -5.85
N LEU A 56 -0.67 7.95 -6.36
CA LEU A 56 -1.04 7.66 -7.75
C LEU A 56 -0.59 8.74 -8.73
N SER A 57 -0.46 9.99 -8.28
CA SER A 57 0.06 11.09 -9.11
C SER A 57 1.57 11.30 -8.99
N TRP A 58 2.22 10.56 -8.08
CA TRP A 58 3.65 10.71 -7.74
C TRP A 58 4.03 12.13 -7.30
N SER A 59 3.05 12.91 -6.81
CA SER A 59 3.25 14.28 -6.32
C SER A 59 3.28 14.38 -4.79
N GLY A 60 3.25 13.23 -4.11
CA GLY A 60 3.33 13.17 -2.66
C GLY A 60 4.68 13.58 -2.12
N ASP A 61 4.65 14.37 -1.06
CA ASP A 61 5.81 14.64 -0.22
C ASP A 61 5.83 13.62 0.92
N PHE A 62 6.55 12.51 0.70
CA PHE A 62 6.59 11.37 1.60
C PHE A 62 7.74 11.41 2.60
N GLY A 63 8.42 12.56 2.72
CA GLY A 63 9.61 12.76 3.54
C GLY A 63 10.89 12.79 2.72
#